data_AF-A0A6H0KKS0-F1
#
_entry.id   AF-A0A6H0KKS0-F1
#
_cell.length_a   1.000
_cell.length_b   1.000
_cell.length_c   1.000
_cell.angle_alpha   90.00
_cell.angle_beta   90.00
_cell.angle_gamma   90.00
#
_symmetry.space_group_name_H-M   'P 1'
#
loop_
_entity.id
_entity.type
_entity.pdbx_description
1 polymer ?
#
loop_
_entity_poly.entity_id
_entity_poly.type
_entity_poly.pdbx_seq_one_letter_code
_entity_poly.pdbx_strand_id
1 'polypeptide(L)'
;MKKYISFLFAALLLGTSCTDTRTDYMMGDTAYFPKSDLQKETLYVMNANDHVYDIWIHKAGYYQNKFAGKVELDYNYLVQYNTENGTDYEMLDQKYYSFDRNFVIEAGTDEVAVPLSLKIEQLLQDKGYGVYYIPLSVSSLTPEEEVYVDKSHFILVLDIRKPVLVIDGTEGEQRGNVFLDLSKATTERQIDITAKLDINTTEELVVTYGYDKDADNLLTEEEKSHLLTAGFTYAPSVKIPVGEKYAENYLTLKPAEMRDGKWILPVRVGTTNDKVGSDGNENWLKLTVIKGSLDSKVILEGEYVQGGDIILASDDIPSDKEIADVSAIGDLSYSVQDKYGDNPDWLQVNRANGKIRITVTGKNTSTWQERVATIKLVDEETWLEKEIVVRQGMEGCGIILNKSLWSVVGYSDHVSGKESALGRLFDNFWPTSKAEVGSGSTLSYIEIGSKGSEDDPVQIVFDLGENPHAYNSVGLVPRLQWVGNSPKYMKIEVSDAVLTRSEDIADWTLVGSAKRDAFTKSELDAHDAGNWNDWYTTKQFIKWHNLGENMNHRYIRLSFWDSWYSTHCFDEIFVSEK
;
A
#
# COMPACT_ATOMS: atom_id res chain seq x y z
N MET A 1 -10.34 103.21 62.83
CA MET A 1 -9.31 102.34 62.23
C MET A 1 -9.75 100.88 62.32
N LYS A 2 -10.57 100.39 61.37
CA LYS A 2 -11.08 99.00 61.30
C LYS A 2 -11.62 98.70 59.88
N LYS A 3 -10.92 99.13 58.82
CA LYS A 3 -11.34 98.92 57.42
C LYS A 3 -10.26 98.40 56.45
N TYR A 4 -9.06 98.07 56.93
CA TYR A 4 -7.95 97.63 56.05
C TYR A 4 -7.45 96.20 56.29
N ILE A 5 -8.10 95.41 57.16
CA ILE A 5 -7.68 94.01 57.41
C ILE A 5 -8.33 93.01 56.43
N SER A 6 -9.48 93.33 55.83
CA SER A 6 -10.15 92.40 54.90
C SER A 6 -9.55 92.34 53.50
N PHE A 7 -8.72 93.31 53.09
CA PHE A 7 -8.10 93.31 51.76
C PHE A 7 -6.77 92.53 51.69
N LEU A 8 -6.14 92.23 52.84
CA LEU A 8 -4.88 91.47 52.85
C LEU A 8 -5.10 89.95 52.74
N PHE A 9 -6.28 89.44 53.14
CA PHE A 9 -6.60 88.01 53.07
C PHE A 9 -7.16 87.57 51.70
N ALA A 10 -7.79 88.47 50.94
CA ALA A 10 -8.31 88.16 49.61
C ALA A 10 -7.23 88.17 48.51
N ALA A 11 -6.14 88.93 48.70
CA ALA A 11 -5.02 88.98 47.76
C ALA A 11 -4.04 87.80 47.91
N LEU A 12 -4.02 87.12 49.07
CA LEU A 12 -3.19 85.92 49.29
C LEU A 12 -3.82 84.61 48.76
N LEU A 13 -5.11 84.62 48.40
CA LEU A 13 -5.83 83.43 47.92
C LEU A 13 -5.94 83.32 46.40
N LEU A 14 -5.38 84.27 45.64
CA LEU A 14 -5.38 84.28 44.17
C LEU A 14 -4.04 83.81 43.55
N GLY A 15 -3.07 83.40 44.37
CA GLY A 15 -1.72 83.02 43.95
C GLY A 15 -1.47 81.52 43.71
N THR A 16 -2.49 80.66 43.79
CA THR A 16 -2.34 79.24 43.47
C THR A 16 -3.49 78.78 42.57
N SER A 17 -3.58 79.36 41.38
CA SER A 17 -4.36 78.72 40.32
C SER A 17 -3.67 77.42 39.92
N CYS A 18 -4.44 76.34 39.99
CA CYS A 18 -4.15 74.99 39.54
C CYS A 18 -3.17 74.96 38.36
N THR A 19 -2.07 74.21 38.53
CA THR A 19 -1.34 73.66 37.38
C THR A 19 -2.36 72.91 36.51
N ASP A 20 -2.38 73.18 35.21
CA ASP A 20 -3.19 72.41 34.26
C ASP A 20 -2.60 71.00 34.18
N THR A 21 -3.16 70.07 34.95
CA THR A 21 -2.70 68.68 35.04
C THR A 21 -3.36 67.79 34.01
N ARG A 22 -4.07 68.33 33.00
CA ARG A 22 -4.82 67.54 32.01
C ARG A 22 -3.92 66.65 31.14
N THR A 23 -2.64 67.03 31.01
CA THR A 23 -1.61 66.27 30.30
C THR A 23 -0.62 65.60 31.24
N ASP A 24 -0.78 65.75 32.56
CA ASP A 24 0.08 65.07 33.53
C ASP A 24 -0.11 63.56 33.37
N TYR A 25 1.00 62.83 33.28
CA TYR A 25 1.06 61.38 33.08
C TYR A 25 0.59 60.87 31.71
N MET A 26 0.37 61.76 30.72
CA MET A 26 0.17 61.32 29.34
C MET A 26 1.50 60.80 28.78
N MET A 27 1.47 59.62 28.17
CA MET A 27 2.65 59.00 27.59
C MET A 27 3.16 59.85 26.40
N GLY A 28 4.45 60.18 26.42
CA GLY A 28 5.17 60.76 25.29
C GLY A 28 5.10 59.88 24.04
N ASP A 29 5.52 60.42 22.90
CA ASP A 29 5.52 59.66 21.66
C ASP A 29 6.73 58.72 21.62
N THR A 30 6.48 57.42 21.66
CA THR A 30 7.49 56.36 21.71
C THR A 30 7.45 55.47 20.48
N ALA A 31 8.63 55.16 19.93
CA ALA A 31 8.78 54.23 18.82
C ALA A 31 9.16 52.81 19.30
N TYR A 32 8.66 51.79 18.60
CA TYR A 32 8.87 50.39 18.94
C TYR A 32 8.66 49.44 17.76
N PHE A 33 9.18 48.23 17.86
CA PHE A 33 8.88 47.14 16.92
C PHE A 33 7.57 46.43 17.32
N PRO A 34 6.66 46.16 16.38
CA PRO A 34 5.35 45.58 16.69
C PRO A 34 5.46 44.16 17.27
N LYS A 35 6.46 43.40 16.80
CA LYS A 35 6.87 42.09 17.31
C LYS A 35 8.31 42.19 17.80
N SER A 36 8.53 42.23 19.11
CA SER A 36 9.87 42.14 19.69
C SER A 36 10.33 40.68 19.78
N ASP A 37 11.61 40.49 20.11
CA ASP A 37 12.26 39.18 20.22
C ASP A 37 12.61 38.55 18.86
N LEU A 38 12.11 37.38 18.49
CA LEU A 38 12.53 36.68 17.26
C LEU A 38 11.49 36.81 16.14
N GLN A 39 11.87 37.43 15.01
CA GLN A 39 11.02 37.56 13.82
C GLN A 39 11.55 36.64 12.72
N LYS A 40 10.80 35.58 12.38
CA LYS A 40 11.20 34.65 11.32
C LYS A 40 10.54 34.99 9.99
N GLU A 41 11.35 35.08 8.95
CA GLU A 41 10.96 35.21 7.54
C GLU A 41 11.52 34.00 6.76
N THR A 42 10.68 33.30 5.99
CA THR A 42 11.10 32.14 5.19
C THR A 42 11.04 32.50 3.72
N LEU A 43 12.18 32.47 3.04
CA LEU A 43 12.33 32.86 1.65
C LEU A 43 12.72 31.66 0.81
N TYR A 44 11.90 31.31 -0.17
CA TYR A 44 12.24 30.30 -1.15
C TYR A 44 12.86 30.98 -2.38
N VAL A 45 14.11 30.65 -2.66
CA VAL A 45 14.92 31.38 -3.64
C VAL A 45 15.20 30.49 -4.85
N MET A 46 14.50 30.79 -5.96
CA MET A 46 14.70 30.15 -7.27
C MET A 46 15.51 31.01 -8.24
N ASN A 47 15.53 32.34 -8.04
CA ASN A 47 16.33 33.28 -8.81
C ASN A 47 17.24 34.09 -7.88
N ALA A 48 18.24 34.77 -8.45
CA ALA A 48 19.23 35.51 -7.68
C ALA A 48 18.83 36.96 -7.36
N ASN A 49 17.54 37.31 -7.50
CA ASN A 49 17.10 38.69 -7.29
C ASN A 49 17.16 39.06 -5.81
N ASP A 50 17.58 40.29 -5.55
CA ASP A 50 17.60 40.85 -4.20
C ASP A 50 16.18 40.88 -3.61
N HIS A 51 16.10 40.64 -2.31
CA HIS A 51 14.84 40.63 -1.56
C HIS A 51 14.78 41.83 -0.63
N VAL A 52 13.64 42.50 -0.55
CA VAL A 52 13.42 43.63 0.37
C VAL A 52 12.51 43.18 1.51
N TYR A 53 13.02 43.25 2.73
CA TYR A 53 12.27 43.07 3.96
C TYR A 53 11.96 44.42 4.60
N ASP A 54 10.68 44.73 4.80
CA ASP A 54 10.27 45.97 5.44
C ASP A 54 10.34 45.84 6.97
N ILE A 55 11.25 46.57 7.59
CA ILE A 55 11.34 46.70 9.04
C ILE A 55 10.29 47.71 9.50
N TRP A 56 9.18 47.22 10.04
CA TRP A 56 8.08 48.05 10.52
C TRP A 56 8.36 48.61 11.91
N ILE A 57 8.21 49.93 12.04
CA ILE A 57 8.40 50.68 13.29
C ILE A 57 7.10 51.41 13.57
N HIS A 58 6.53 51.19 14.75
CA HIS A 58 5.28 51.82 15.18
C HIS A 58 5.57 52.92 16.19
N LYS A 59 4.71 53.93 16.20
CA LYS A 59 4.67 55.03 17.16
C LYS A 59 3.41 54.89 18.01
N ALA A 60 3.55 55.03 19.32
CA ALA A 60 2.45 55.18 20.26
C ALA A 60 2.68 56.43 21.10
N GLY A 61 1.63 57.04 21.63
CA GLY A 61 1.75 58.26 22.43
C GLY A 61 0.55 59.16 22.26
N TYR A 62 0.36 60.06 23.21
CA TYR A 62 -0.80 60.95 23.20
C TYR A 62 -0.63 62.13 22.24
N TYR A 63 0.60 62.64 22.08
CA TYR A 63 0.86 63.90 21.42
C TYR A 63 0.87 63.80 19.89
N GLN A 64 1.15 62.61 19.36
CA GLN A 64 1.06 62.31 17.94
C GLN A 64 1.94 63.22 17.06
N ASN A 65 3.02 63.72 17.64
CA ASN A 65 4.04 64.54 17.00
C ASN A 65 4.88 63.71 16.02
N LYS A 66 5.68 64.43 15.24
CA LYS A 66 6.73 63.86 14.41
C LYS A 66 7.78 63.19 15.29
N PHE A 67 8.13 61.95 14.96
CA PHE A 67 9.19 61.20 15.63
C PHE A 67 10.30 60.86 14.62
N ALA A 68 11.50 61.33 14.88
CA ALA A 68 12.71 60.91 14.17
C ALA A 68 13.47 59.87 15.01
N GLY A 69 13.94 58.81 14.37
CA GLY A 69 14.68 57.74 15.03
C GLY A 69 15.68 57.07 14.10
N LYS A 70 16.37 56.08 14.66
CA LYS A 70 17.38 55.30 13.96
C LYS A 70 17.23 53.80 14.24
N VAL A 71 17.33 52.99 13.19
CA VAL A 71 17.50 51.53 13.27
C VAL A 71 19.00 51.22 13.28
N GLU A 72 19.42 50.41 14.24
CA GLU A 72 20.81 50.01 14.42
C GLU A 72 20.94 48.49 14.53
N LEU A 73 22.18 48.00 14.46
CA LEU A 73 22.47 46.59 14.65
C LEU A 73 22.82 46.35 16.10
N ASP A 74 22.28 45.29 16.69
CA ASP A 74 22.41 45.03 18.11
C ASP A 74 23.03 43.68 18.43
N TYR A 75 24.35 43.62 18.28
CA TYR A 75 25.11 42.41 18.61
C TYR A 75 24.99 42.01 20.10
N ASN A 76 24.83 42.99 21.00
CA ASN A 76 24.72 42.68 22.43
C ASN A 76 23.41 41.97 22.75
N TYR A 77 22.31 42.39 22.12
CA TYR A 77 21.03 41.72 22.24
C TYR A 77 21.08 40.28 21.71
N LEU A 78 21.78 40.02 20.61
CA LEU A 78 22.00 38.65 20.10
C LEU A 78 22.76 37.77 21.11
N VAL A 79 23.82 38.31 21.74
CA VAL A 79 24.59 37.59 22.76
C VAL A 79 23.75 37.31 24.01
N GLN A 80 22.95 38.29 24.45
CA GLN A 80 22.00 38.11 25.54
C GLN A 80 21.00 37.01 25.21
N TYR A 81 20.37 37.08 24.04
CA TYR A 81 19.41 36.07 23.57
C TYR A 81 20.01 34.68 23.56
N ASN A 82 21.23 34.52 23.00
CA ASN A 82 21.95 33.25 22.98
C ASN A 82 22.21 32.69 24.38
N THR A 83 22.59 33.55 25.32
CA THR A 83 22.85 33.17 26.72
C THR A 83 21.58 32.72 27.43
N GLU A 84 20.48 33.46 27.23
CA GLU A 84 19.19 33.19 27.88
C GLU A 84 18.50 31.95 27.31
N ASN A 85 18.67 31.66 26.02
CA ASN A 85 17.98 30.58 25.32
C ASN A 85 18.86 29.35 25.03
N GLY A 86 20.14 29.38 25.39
CA GLY A 86 21.08 28.29 25.12
C GLY A 86 21.33 28.05 23.63
N THR A 87 21.27 29.10 22.82
CA THR A 87 21.52 29.07 21.37
C THR A 87 22.90 29.63 21.03
N ASP A 88 23.35 29.43 19.79
CA ASP A 88 24.68 29.82 19.30
C ASP A 88 24.59 30.63 17.98
N TYR A 89 23.55 31.46 17.86
CA TYR A 89 23.29 32.21 16.63
C TYR A 89 24.42 33.20 16.31
N GLU A 90 24.84 33.21 15.05
CA GLU A 90 25.83 34.14 14.51
C GLU A 90 25.16 35.23 13.68
N MET A 91 25.57 36.47 13.90
CA MET A 91 25.12 37.63 13.14
C MET A 91 25.58 37.53 11.68
N LEU A 92 24.65 37.74 10.74
CA LEU A 92 24.96 37.85 9.32
C LEU A 92 25.83 39.10 9.06
N ASP A 93 26.83 38.95 8.20
CA ASP A 93 27.73 40.05 7.84
C ASP A 93 26.97 41.14 7.05
N GLN A 94 27.25 42.41 7.37
CA GLN A 94 26.66 43.58 6.71
C GLN A 94 26.92 43.62 5.20
N LYS A 95 27.92 42.93 4.67
CA LYS A 95 28.14 42.89 3.22
C LYS A 95 26.94 42.29 2.45
N TYR A 96 26.13 41.45 3.10
CA TYR A 96 24.98 40.76 2.51
C TYR A 96 23.66 41.52 2.59
N TYR A 97 23.60 42.66 3.29
CA TYR A 97 22.36 43.43 3.40
C TYR A 97 22.61 44.94 3.54
N SER A 98 21.62 45.75 3.20
CA SER A 98 21.69 47.20 3.35
C SER A 98 20.33 47.80 3.64
N PHE A 99 20.29 48.80 4.52
CA PHE A 99 19.09 49.59 4.82
C PHE A 99 19.48 51.00 5.25
N ASP A 100 18.58 51.96 5.03
CA ASP A 100 18.72 53.30 5.55
C ASP A 100 18.46 53.30 7.06
N ARG A 101 19.47 53.70 7.84
CA ARG A 101 19.36 53.64 9.29
C ARG A 101 18.39 54.67 9.87
N ASN A 102 18.21 55.81 9.20
CA ASN A 102 17.39 56.89 9.72
C ASN A 102 15.95 56.76 9.21
N PHE A 103 14.99 57.00 10.08
CA PHE A 103 13.58 57.05 9.71
C PHE A 103 12.89 58.25 10.35
N VAL A 104 11.74 58.61 9.77
CA VAL A 104 10.86 59.65 10.29
C VAL A 104 9.42 59.14 10.21
N ILE A 105 8.72 59.17 11.34
CA ILE A 105 7.28 58.99 11.43
C ILE A 105 6.69 60.40 11.50
N GLU A 106 5.95 60.81 10.48
CA GLU A 106 5.40 62.15 10.39
C GLU A 106 4.22 62.34 11.38
N ALA A 107 3.94 63.59 11.74
CA ALA A 107 2.87 63.89 12.69
C ALA A 107 1.50 63.35 12.19
N GLY A 108 0.76 62.71 13.08
CA GLY A 108 -0.52 62.06 12.76
C GLY A 108 -0.42 60.73 12.00
N THR A 109 0.79 60.19 11.80
CA THR A 109 1.02 58.81 11.34
C THR A 109 1.52 57.92 12.47
N ASP A 110 1.22 56.62 12.39
CA ASP A 110 1.49 55.67 13.47
C ASP A 110 2.60 54.66 13.13
N GLU A 111 3.09 54.63 11.88
CA GLU A 111 4.09 53.64 11.46
C GLU A 111 4.94 54.12 10.28
N VAL A 112 6.12 53.52 10.13
CA VAL A 112 6.98 53.64 8.96
C VAL A 112 7.71 52.32 8.71
N ALA A 113 7.98 52.02 7.44
CA ALA A 113 8.81 50.89 7.02
C ALA A 113 10.22 51.37 6.66
N VAL A 114 11.23 50.67 7.19
CA VAL A 114 12.63 50.81 6.76
C VAL A 114 12.98 49.59 5.88
N PRO A 115 13.16 49.78 4.56
CA PRO A 115 13.42 48.67 3.66
C PRO A 115 14.85 48.13 3.84
N LEU A 116 14.96 46.85 4.15
CA LEU A 116 16.21 46.11 4.21
C LEU A 116 16.37 45.26 2.95
N SER A 117 17.32 45.63 2.10
CA SER A 117 17.67 44.90 0.89
C SER A 117 18.69 43.80 1.20
N LEU A 118 18.33 42.55 0.95
CA LEU A 118 19.18 41.36 1.02
C LEU A 118 19.80 41.08 -0.34
N LYS A 119 21.13 40.91 -0.36
CA LYS A 119 21.90 40.55 -1.55
C LYS A 119 21.92 39.04 -1.72
N ILE A 120 20.87 38.51 -2.34
CA ILE A 120 20.61 37.06 -2.41
C ILE A 120 21.71 36.32 -3.17
N GLU A 121 22.12 36.82 -4.33
CA GLU A 121 23.17 36.18 -5.13
C GLU A 121 24.48 36.01 -4.35
N GLN A 122 24.95 37.09 -3.73
CA GLN A 122 26.17 37.10 -2.94
C GLN A 122 26.07 36.20 -1.71
N LEU A 123 24.91 36.19 -1.04
CA LEU A 123 24.66 35.34 0.12
C LEU A 123 24.72 33.86 -0.26
N LEU A 124 24.03 33.46 -1.33
CA LEU A 124 24.03 32.07 -1.79
C LEU A 124 25.43 31.63 -2.26
N GLN A 125 26.20 32.51 -2.91
CA GLN A 125 27.57 32.21 -3.35
C GLN A 125 28.53 31.97 -2.18
N ASP A 126 28.48 32.80 -1.13
CA ASP A 126 29.43 32.75 -0.02
C ASP A 126 29.01 31.81 1.11
N LYS A 127 27.70 31.64 1.33
CA LYS A 127 27.13 30.95 2.51
C LYS A 127 26.09 29.86 2.17
N GLY A 128 25.59 29.79 0.94
CA GLY A 128 24.59 28.81 0.52
C GLY A 128 23.17 29.10 1.02
N TYR A 129 22.32 28.07 1.03
CA TYR A 129 21.00 28.09 1.66
C TYR A 129 21.13 27.81 3.17
N GLY A 130 20.28 28.40 4.00
CA GLY A 130 20.38 28.25 5.45
C GLY A 130 19.60 29.29 6.23
N VAL A 131 19.83 29.32 7.54
CA VAL A 131 19.21 30.26 8.47
C VAL A 131 20.22 31.33 8.87
N TYR A 132 19.85 32.60 8.74
CA TYR A 132 20.72 33.75 9.02
C TYR A 132 20.05 34.75 9.96
N TYR A 133 20.84 35.44 10.78
CA TYR A 133 20.35 36.27 11.88
C TYR A 133 20.81 37.73 11.75
N ILE A 134 19.89 38.69 11.79
CA ILE A 134 20.19 40.13 11.81
C ILE A 134 19.56 40.74 13.06
N PRO A 135 20.33 41.03 14.12
CA PRO A 135 19.81 41.67 15.31
C PRO A 135 19.68 43.18 15.09
N LEU A 136 18.50 43.72 15.39
CA LEU A 136 18.11 45.10 15.13
C LEU A 136 17.61 45.78 16.40
N SER A 137 17.93 47.05 16.55
CA SER A 137 17.43 47.92 17.61
C SER A 137 16.89 49.23 17.05
N VAL A 138 16.01 49.90 17.80
CA VAL A 138 15.53 51.25 17.49
C VAL A 138 15.95 52.23 18.58
N SER A 139 16.39 53.42 18.18
CA SER A 139 16.72 54.53 19.08
C SER A 139 16.04 55.83 18.64
N SER A 140 15.80 56.73 19.60
CA SER A 140 15.20 58.05 19.36
C SER A 140 16.26 59.07 18.95
N LEU A 141 15.96 59.88 17.94
CA LEU A 141 16.68 61.11 17.61
C LEU A 141 15.87 62.36 17.99
N THR A 142 14.67 62.17 18.54
CA THR A 142 13.76 63.25 18.94
C THR A 142 14.10 63.67 20.36
N PRO A 143 14.42 64.95 20.64
CA PRO A 143 14.76 65.39 21.99
C PRO A 143 13.65 65.08 22.99
N GLU A 144 14.01 64.55 24.16
CA GLU A 144 13.10 64.24 25.28
C GLU A 144 12.12 63.07 25.06
N GLU A 145 12.11 62.44 23.89
CA GLU A 145 11.30 61.25 23.61
C GLU A 145 12.15 59.96 23.66
N GLU A 146 11.66 58.92 24.33
CA GLU A 146 12.33 57.63 24.48
C GLU A 146 11.66 56.52 23.64
N VAL A 147 12.41 55.46 23.32
CA VAL A 147 11.87 54.25 22.71
C VAL A 147 11.29 53.32 23.76
N TYR A 148 10.32 52.48 23.38
CA TYR A 148 9.72 51.55 24.32
C TYR A 148 10.67 50.36 24.52
N VAL A 149 11.38 50.37 25.66
CA VAL A 149 12.53 49.48 25.95
C VAL A 149 12.21 48.00 25.69
N ASP A 150 11.09 47.50 26.18
CA ASP A 150 10.69 46.09 26.03
C ASP A 150 10.45 45.64 24.58
N LYS A 151 10.26 46.61 23.67
CA LYS A 151 10.04 46.38 22.24
C LYS A 151 11.00 47.16 21.34
N SER A 152 12.15 47.53 21.89
CA SER A 152 13.16 48.31 21.17
C SER A 152 14.17 47.44 20.41
N HIS A 153 14.07 46.11 20.52
CA HIS A 153 14.98 45.16 19.87
C HIS A 153 14.23 43.95 19.30
N PHE A 154 14.78 43.38 18.23
CA PHE A 154 14.42 42.05 17.74
C PHE A 154 15.55 41.43 16.91
N ILE A 155 15.51 40.11 16.70
CA ILE A 155 16.39 39.37 15.80
C ILE A 155 15.57 38.94 14.59
N LEU A 156 15.92 39.45 13.40
CA LEU A 156 15.38 38.97 12.13
C LEU A 156 16.05 37.64 11.78
N VAL A 157 15.27 36.59 11.59
CA VAL A 157 15.70 35.25 11.21
C VAL A 157 15.27 34.98 9.78
N LEU A 158 16.24 34.93 8.88
CA LEU A 158 16.05 34.67 7.46
C LEU A 158 16.30 33.19 7.20
N ASP A 159 15.23 32.42 7.01
CA ASP A 159 15.28 31.01 6.61
C ASP A 159 15.24 30.92 5.08
N ILE A 160 16.42 30.94 4.46
CA ILE A 160 16.61 30.91 3.01
C ILE A 160 16.62 29.47 2.53
N ARG A 161 15.57 29.07 1.83
CA ARG A 161 15.35 27.69 1.40
C ARG A 161 15.43 27.52 -0.09
N LYS A 162 15.88 26.33 -0.47
CA LYS A 162 15.85 25.85 -1.84
C LYS A 162 14.43 25.30 -2.12
N PRO A 163 13.72 25.79 -3.15
CA PRO A 163 12.51 25.14 -3.65
C PRO A 163 12.76 23.67 -3.97
N VAL A 164 11.77 22.83 -3.77
CA VAL A 164 11.90 21.38 -3.98
C VAL A 164 10.94 20.90 -5.05
N LEU A 165 11.52 20.29 -6.09
CA LEU A 165 10.80 19.66 -7.20
C LEU A 165 10.58 18.17 -6.92
N VAL A 166 9.35 17.72 -7.14
CA VAL A 166 8.91 16.32 -6.96
C VAL A 166 8.00 15.87 -8.11
N ILE A 167 7.71 14.56 -8.17
CA ILE A 167 6.56 14.03 -8.90
C ILE A 167 5.33 14.13 -7.98
N ASP A 168 4.25 14.73 -8.45
CA ASP A 168 2.99 14.81 -7.71
C ASP A 168 2.28 13.45 -7.67
N GLY A 169 1.52 13.22 -6.60
CA GLY A 169 0.74 12.00 -6.40
C GLY A 169 1.24 11.11 -5.26
N THR A 170 0.72 9.90 -5.22
CA THR A 170 0.86 8.93 -4.15
C THR A 170 1.99 7.96 -4.44
N GLU A 171 2.78 7.64 -3.41
CA GLU A 171 3.79 6.58 -3.47
C GLU A 171 3.12 5.23 -3.74
N GLY A 172 3.65 4.47 -4.70
CA GLY A 172 3.05 3.19 -5.11
C GLY A 172 2.07 3.30 -6.29
N GLU A 173 1.63 4.51 -6.63
CA GLU A 173 0.70 4.77 -7.74
C GLU A 173 1.31 5.65 -8.84
N GLN A 174 1.79 6.85 -8.50
CA GLN A 174 2.37 7.81 -9.47
C GLN A 174 3.88 7.99 -9.29
N ARG A 175 4.40 7.76 -8.08
CA ARG A 175 5.81 7.92 -7.74
C ARG A 175 6.33 6.79 -6.86
N GLY A 176 7.65 6.71 -6.70
CA GLY A 176 8.30 5.61 -5.99
C GLY A 176 8.23 4.31 -6.79
N ASN A 177 8.12 3.18 -6.09
CA ASN A 177 7.99 1.86 -6.71
C ASN A 177 6.55 1.62 -7.16
N VAL A 178 6.31 1.53 -8.46
CA VAL A 178 4.97 1.27 -9.02
C VAL A 178 4.97 -0.05 -9.76
N PHE A 179 3.93 -0.86 -9.58
CA PHE A 179 3.79 -2.16 -10.24
C PHE A 179 2.54 -2.18 -11.12
N LEU A 180 2.69 -2.64 -12.37
CA LEU A 180 1.58 -2.84 -13.30
C LEU A 180 1.65 -4.20 -13.99
N ASP A 181 0.58 -4.97 -13.87
CA ASP A 181 0.37 -6.17 -14.66
C ASP A 181 -0.43 -5.84 -15.93
N LEU A 182 0.22 -5.92 -17.08
CA LEU A 182 -0.33 -5.71 -18.42
C LEU A 182 -0.42 -7.02 -19.20
N SER A 183 -0.35 -8.18 -18.53
CA SER A 183 -0.29 -9.50 -19.18
C SER A 183 -1.46 -9.75 -20.14
N LYS A 184 -2.66 -9.25 -19.78
CA LYS A 184 -3.89 -9.35 -20.58
C LYS A 184 -4.32 -8.02 -21.20
N ALA A 185 -3.55 -6.95 -21.04
CA ALA A 185 -3.94 -5.62 -21.48
C ALA A 185 -3.66 -5.44 -22.98
N THR A 186 -4.65 -4.89 -23.70
CA THR A 186 -4.53 -4.55 -25.13
C THR A 186 -4.66 -3.05 -25.39
N THR A 187 -5.13 -2.28 -24.41
CA THR A 187 -5.34 -0.84 -24.51
C THR A 187 -4.22 -0.06 -23.81
N GLU A 188 -4.01 1.17 -24.24
CA GLU A 188 -3.05 2.07 -23.60
C GLU A 188 -3.41 2.32 -22.13
N ARG A 189 -2.39 2.60 -21.33
CA ARG A 189 -2.50 2.99 -19.93
C ARG A 189 -1.66 4.24 -19.69
N GLN A 190 -2.18 5.16 -18.88
CA GLN A 190 -1.47 6.38 -18.52
C GLN A 190 -1.19 6.40 -17.04
N ILE A 191 0.03 6.83 -16.69
CA ILE A 191 0.43 7.21 -15.35
C ILE A 191 0.69 8.71 -15.37
N ASP A 192 0.05 9.43 -14.46
CA ASP A 192 0.31 10.84 -14.25
C ASP A 192 1.68 11.00 -13.57
N ILE A 193 2.58 11.71 -14.22
CA ILE A 193 3.93 12.01 -13.71
C ILE A 193 4.13 13.53 -13.62
N THR A 194 3.06 14.27 -13.35
CA THR A 194 3.05 15.73 -13.20
C THR A 194 4.15 16.18 -12.24
N ALA A 195 4.94 17.16 -12.69
CA ALA A 195 5.96 17.78 -11.86
C ALA A 195 5.33 18.83 -10.96
N LYS A 196 5.80 18.89 -9.71
CA LYS A 196 5.33 19.84 -8.71
C LYS A 196 6.49 20.51 -7.99
N LEU A 197 6.39 21.83 -7.88
CA LEU A 197 7.21 22.64 -7.03
C LEU A 197 6.44 22.97 -5.73
N ASP A 198 7.13 22.99 -4.59
CA ASP A 198 6.54 23.36 -3.29
C ASP A 198 6.05 24.83 -3.23
N ILE A 199 6.63 25.68 -4.07
CA ILE A 199 6.27 27.10 -4.23
C ILE A 199 5.71 27.44 -5.61
N ASN A 200 5.09 28.63 -5.71
CA ASN A 200 4.83 29.24 -7.01
C ASN A 200 6.16 29.70 -7.60
N THR A 201 6.36 29.42 -8.89
CA THR A 201 7.56 29.85 -9.60
C THR A 201 7.64 31.38 -9.70
N THR A 202 8.83 31.93 -9.55
CA THR A 202 9.16 33.34 -9.80
C THR A 202 9.68 33.59 -11.22
N GLU A 203 10.04 32.53 -11.94
CA GLU A 203 10.50 32.52 -13.34
C GLU A 203 10.07 31.21 -14.01
N GLU A 204 10.11 31.14 -15.35
CA GLU A 204 9.76 29.90 -16.05
C GLU A 204 10.76 28.79 -15.69
N LEU A 205 10.28 27.66 -15.18
CA LEU A 205 11.11 26.53 -14.80
C LEU A 205 10.99 25.40 -15.82
N VAL A 206 12.10 25.01 -16.43
CA VAL A 206 12.17 23.80 -17.28
C VAL A 206 12.38 22.59 -16.38
N VAL A 207 11.44 21.66 -16.43
CA VAL A 207 11.52 20.35 -15.75
C VAL A 207 11.89 19.30 -16.80
N THR A 208 12.89 18.49 -16.49
CA THR A 208 13.37 17.39 -17.34
C THR A 208 13.00 16.04 -16.73
N TYR A 209 12.60 15.10 -17.58
CA TYR A 209 12.31 13.71 -17.24
C TYR A 209 13.35 12.82 -17.90
N GLY A 210 13.94 11.93 -17.13
CA GLY A 210 14.89 10.96 -17.66
C GLY A 210 15.48 10.08 -16.59
N TYR A 211 16.39 9.22 -17.00
CA TYR A 211 17.14 8.35 -16.13
C TYR A 211 18.57 8.22 -16.67
N ASP A 212 19.55 8.42 -15.80
CA ASP A 212 20.96 8.18 -16.11
C ASP A 212 21.39 6.87 -15.46
N LYS A 213 21.71 5.88 -16.30
CA LYS A 213 22.07 4.52 -15.86
C LYS A 213 23.32 4.48 -14.98
N ASP A 214 24.23 5.42 -15.16
CA ASP A 214 25.54 5.44 -14.51
C ASP A 214 25.54 6.35 -13.27
N ALA A 215 24.71 7.38 -13.26
CA ALA A 215 24.63 8.34 -12.15
C ALA A 215 23.53 8.03 -11.13
N ASP A 216 22.54 7.22 -11.48
CA ASP A 216 21.34 7.03 -10.67
C ASP A 216 21.33 5.68 -9.91
N ASN A 217 20.93 5.73 -8.64
CA ASN A 217 20.94 4.61 -7.69
C ASN A 217 19.57 3.93 -7.52
N LEU A 218 18.60 4.22 -8.41
CA LEU A 218 17.25 3.64 -8.35
C LEU A 218 17.20 2.13 -8.64
N LEU A 219 18.17 1.63 -9.41
CA LEU A 219 18.15 0.26 -9.93
C LEU A 219 19.28 -0.58 -9.35
N THR A 220 19.00 -1.85 -9.08
CA THR A 220 20.04 -2.86 -8.85
C THR A 220 20.80 -3.16 -10.15
N GLU A 221 21.99 -3.77 -10.04
CA GLU A 221 22.76 -4.19 -11.22
C GLU A 221 22.00 -5.19 -12.10
N GLU A 222 21.14 -6.00 -11.50
CA GLU A 222 20.26 -6.93 -12.19
C GLU A 222 19.17 -6.19 -12.99
N GLU A 223 18.46 -5.26 -12.33
CA GLU A 223 17.39 -4.47 -12.95
C GLU A 223 17.89 -3.63 -14.13
N LYS A 224 19.15 -3.18 -14.08
CA LYS A 224 19.81 -2.44 -15.18
C LYS A 224 19.93 -3.24 -16.49
N SER A 225 19.78 -4.56 -16.45
CA SER A 225 19.77 -5.42 -17.64
C SER A 225 18.35 -5.62 -18.22
N HIS A 226 17.30 -5.29 -17.46
CA HIS A 226 15.89 -5.52 -17.80
C HIS A 226 15.10 -4.21 -17.97
N LEU A 227 15.70 -3.22 -18.62
CA LEU A 227 15.04 -1.95 -18.88
C LEU A 227 13.95 -2.08 -19.95
N LEU A 228 12.80 -1.46 -19.70
CA LEU A 228 11.80 -1.25 -20.74
C LEU A 228 12.35 -0.22 -21.74
N THR A 229 12.53 -0.63 -23.00
CA THR A 229 13.14 0.20 -24.06
C THR A 229 12.18 0.61 -25.16
N ALA A 230 10.96 0.06 -25.18
CA ALA A 230 9.93 0.32 -26.18
C ALA A 230 8.52 0.19 -25.56
N GLY A 231 7.51 0.67 -26.27
CA GLY A 231 6.11 0.59 -25.84
C GLY A 231 5.72 1.59 -24.76
N PHE A 232 6.44 2.70 -24.62
CA PHE A 232 6.05 3.81 -23.76
C PHE A 232 6.45 5.16 -24.36
N THR A 233 5.77 6.22 -23.95
CA THR A 233 6.09 7.60 -24.31
C THR A 233 5.75 8.57 -23.18
N TYR A 234 6.59 9.59 -22.97
CA TYR A 234 6.31 10.77 -22.15
C TYR A 234 7.06 11.99 -22.72
N ALA A 235 6.70 13.20 -22.31
CA ALA A 235 7.46 14.39 -22.72
C ALA A 235 8.80 14.45 -21.96
N PRO A 236 9.97 14.49 -22.62
CA PRO A 236 11.27 14.50 -21.94
C PRO A 236 11.52 15.80 -21.16
N SER A 237 10.75 16.86 -21.46
CA SER A 237 10.76 18.09 -20.69
C SER A 237 9.42 18.81 -20.78
N VAL A 238 9.05 19.49 -19.70
CA VAL A 238 7.89 20.37 -19.60
C VAL A 238 8.30 21.69 -18.94
N LYS A 239 7.40 22.67 -18.92
CA LYS A 239 7.66 23.99 -18.33
C LYS A 239 6.61 24.30 -17.28
N ILE A 240 7.04 24.73 -16.09
CA ILE A 240 6.15 25.36 -15.11
C ILE A 240 6.16 26.86 -15.41
N PRO A 241 5.04 27.46 -15.87
CA PRO A 241 4.95 28.89 -16.13
C PRO A 241 5.15 29.72 -14.87
N VAL A 242 5.50 31.00 -15.01
CA VAL A 242 5.64 31.94 -13.89
C VAL A 242 4.34 32.02 -13.08
N GLY A 243 4.44 31.93 -11.76
CA GLY A 243 3.32 32.01 -10.82
C GLY A 243 2.61 30.68 -10.56
N GLU A 244 2.95 29.62 -11.31
CA GLU A 244 2.37 28.28 -11.17
C GLU A 244 3.26 27.34 -10.34
N LYS A 245 2.70 26.21 -9.92
CA LYS A 245 3.44 25.15 -9.20
C LYS A 245 3.58 23.85 -9.97
N TYR A 246 2.76 23.65 -11.00
CA TYR A 246 2.59 22.35 -11.64
C TYR A 246 2.90 22.43 -13.13
N ALA A 247 3.43 21.34 -13.67
CA ALA A 247 3.46 21.11 -15.10
C ALA A 247 3.08 19.65 -15.39
N GLU A 248 1.96 19.49 -16.10
CA GLU A 248 1.42 18.18 -16.43
C GLU A 248 2.33 17.40 -17.38
N ASN A 249 2.49 16.11 -17.11
CA ASN A 249 3.15 15.17 -18.01
C ASN A 249 2.58 13.77 -17.74
N TYR A 250 2.46 12.97 -18.80
CA TYR A 250 1.81 11.65 -18.74
C TYR A 250 2.70 10.59 -19.36
N LEU A 251 3.03 9.56 -18.59
CA LEU A 251 3.65 8.34 -19.06
C LEU A 251 2.58 7.44 -19.67
N THR A 252 2.57 7.35 -21.00
CA THR A 252 1.66 6.48 -21.74
C THR A 252 2.35 5.17 -22.07
N LEU A 253 1.81 4.07 -21.58
CA LEU A 253 2.21 2.69 -21.86
C LEU A 253 1.34 2.12 -22.98
N LYS A 254 1.98 1.43 -23.92
CA LYS A 254 1.38 0.85 -25.12
C LYS A 254 1.61 -0.66 -25.17
N PRO A 255 0.76 -1.47 -24.52
CA PRO A 255 0.97 -2.92 -24.41
C PRO A 255 1.18 -3.64 -25.74
N ALA A 256 0.55 -3.17 -26.82
CA ALA A 256 0.67 -3.75 -28.16
C ALA A 256 2.07 -3.60 -28.79
N GLU A 257 2.87 -2.64 -28.32
CA GLU A 257 4.23 -2.38 -28.79
C GLU A 257 5.30 -2.97 -27.84
N MET A 258 4.88 -3.52 -26.70
CA MET A 258 5.76 -4.13 -25.71
C MET A 258 6.06 -5.59 -26.05
N ARG A 259 7.29 -6.03 -25.77
CA ARG A 259 7.63 -7.45 -25.77
C ARG A 259 7.15 -8.09 -24.47
N ASP A 260 6.85 -9.38 -24.54
CA ASP A 260 6.54 -10.15 -23.33
C ASP A 260 7.78 -10.20 -22.43
N GLY A 261 7.58 -9.96 -21.15
CA GLY A 261 8.62 -9.83 -20.14
C GLY A 261 8.17 -9.02 -18.92
N LYS A 262 8.96 -9.11 -17.87
CA LYS A 262 8.93 -8.22 -16.71
C LYS A 262 10.03 -7.17 -16.90
N TRP A 263 9.62 -5.93 -17.10
CA TRP A 263 10.49 -4.83 -17.49
C TRP A 263 10.46 -3.70 -16.48
N ILE A 264 11.58 -2.99 -16.34
CA ILE A 264 11.73 -1.86 -15.43
C ILE A 264 11.87 -0.55 -16.21
N LEU A 265 11.04 0.44 -15.89
CA LEU A 265 11.16 1.80 -16.43
C LEU A 265 11.42 2.78 -15.27
N PRO A 266 12.67 3.23 -15.09
CA PRO A 266 12.98 4.34 -14.19
C PRO A 266 12.68 5.67 -14.87
N VAL A 267 12.11 6.61 -14.12
CA VAL A 267 11.92 8.01 -14.50
C VAL A 267 12.26 8.87 -13.30
N ARG A 268 13.12 9.85 -13.48
CA ARG A 268 13.45 10.87 -12.48
C ARG A 268 13.15 12.25 -13.03
N VAL A 269 12.60 13.12 -12.18
CA VAL A 269 12.43 14.54 -12.48
C VAL A 269 13.60 15.34 -11.95
N GLY A 270 14.02 16.29 -12.76
CA GLY A 270 15.09 17.23 -12.44
C GLY A 270 14.90 18.54 -13.18
N THR A 271 15.88 19.43 -13.04
CA THR A 271 15.91 20.72 -13.75
C THR A 271 17.34 21.18 -13.91
N THR A 272 17.59 22.03 -14.91
CA THR A 272 18.87 22.69 -15.10
C THR A 272 19.05 23.91 -14.20
N ASN A 273 18.01 24.35 -13.48
CA ASN A 273 18.12 25.44 -12.52
C ASN A 273 18.78 24.94 -11.22
N ASP A 274 20.03 25.35 -10.99
CA ASP A 274 20.83 24.98 -9.83
C ASP A 274 20.29 25.49 -8.49
N LYS A 275 19.35 26.44 -8.51
CA LYS A 275 18.65 26.99 -7.35
C LYS A 275 17.35 26.25 -7.02
N VAL A 276 16.98 25.24 -7.80
CA VAL A 276 15.91 24.30 -7.46
C VAL A 276 16.52 22.98 -7.00
N GLY A 277 16.04 22.48 -5.88
CA GLY A 277 16.38 21.16 -5.36
C GLY A 277 15.40 20.12 -5.89
N SER A 278 15.75 18.86 -5.71
CA SER A 278 14.85 17.74 -5.95
C SER A 278 14.84 16.85 -4.72
N ASP A 279 13.67 16.41 -4.27
CA ASP A 279 13.60 15.44 -3.18
C ASP A 279 13.99 14.06 -3.71
N GLY A 280 15.11 13.52 -3.25
CA GLY A 280 15.60 12.20 -3.69
C GLY A 280 14.63 11.05 -3.43
N ASN A 281 13.66 11.20 -2.53
CA ASN A 281 12.65 10.19 -2.22
C ASN A 281 11.36 10.36 -3.04
N GLU A 282 11.10 11.56 -3.56
CA GLU A 282 9.82 11.90 -4.19
C GLU A 282 9.93 12.34 -5.65
N ASN A 283 11.15 12.52 -6.17
CA ASN A 283 11.39 12.97 -7.54
C ASN A 283 11.52 11.83 -8.56
N TRP A 284 11.08 10.62 -8.24
CA TRP A 284 11.30 9.47 -9.11
C TRP A 284 10.13 8.49 -9.12
N LEU A 285 10.12 7.67 -10.17
CA LEU A 285 9.23 6.57 -10.43
C LEU A 285 10.08 5.38 -10.91
N LYS A 286 9.98 4.22 -10.26
CA LYS A 286 10.47 2.94 -10.77
C LYS A 286 9.26 2.09 -11.09
N LEU A 287 8.88 2.08 -12.36
CA LEU A 287 7.75 1.30 -12.83
C LEU A 287 8.23 -0.12 -13.18
N THR A 288 7.66 -1.12 -12.51
CA THR A 288 7.77 -2.54 -12.90
C THR A 288 6.54 -2.92 -13.71
N VAL A 289 6.73 -3.35 -14.95
CA VAL A 289 5.64 -3.77 -15.85
C VAL A 289 5.79 -5.24 -16.18
N ILE A 290 4.73 -6.03 -16.02
CA ILE A 290 4.66 -7.39 -16.55
C ILE A 290 3.82 -7.39 -17.82
N LYS A 291 4.33 -7.99 -18.89
CA LYS A 291 3.61 -8.20 -20.16
C LYS A 291 3.76 -9.66 -20.59
N GLY A 292 2.65 -10.29 -20.98
CA GLY A 292 2.60 -11.72 -21.32
C GLY A 292 2.71 -12.64 -20.09
N SER A 293 2.70 -13.95 -20.35
CA SER A 293 2.90 -14.99 -19.34
C SER A 293 3.66 -16.17 -19.95
N LEU A 294 4.16 -17.06 -19.11
CA LEU A 294 4.77 -18.31 -19.57
C LEU A 294 3.73 -19.42 -19.86
N ASP A 295 2.42 -19.17 -19.74
CA ASP A 295 1.38 -20.21 -19.85
C ASP A 295 1.41 -20.94 -21.21
N SER A 296 1.80 -20.25 -22.28
CA SER A 296 1.92 -20.86 -23.61
C SER A 296 3.27 -21.56 -23.85
N LYS A 297 4.26 -21.30 -23.00
CA LYS A 297 5.62 -21.87 -23.09
C LYS A 297 5.86 -23.02 -22.11
N VAL A 298 5.06 -23.11 -21.05
CA VAL A 298 5.06 -24.18 -20.05
C VAL A 298 3.81 -25.02 -20.26
N ILE A 299 3.96 -26.16 -20.92
CA ILE A 299 2.85 -27.07 -21.21
C ILE A 299 2.90 -28.21 -20.20
N LEU A 300 1.93 -28.26 -19.29
CA LEU A 300 1.79 -29.39 -18.38
C LEU A 300 1.42 -30.64 -19.17
N GLU A 301 2.07 -31.76 -18.85
CA GLU A 301 1.88 -33.04 -19.53
C GLU A 301 2.07 -34.20 -18.54
N GLY A 302 1.53 -35.36 -18.88
CA GLY A 302 1.65 -36.55 -18.05
C GLY A 302 0.36 -36.95 -17.36
N GLU A 303 0.42 -38.04 -16.58
CA GLU A 303 -0.75 -38.70 -15.99
C GLU A 303 -1.29 -38.02 -14.74
N TYR A 304 -0.48 -37.16 -14.11
CA TYR A 304 -0.79 -36.48 -12.85
C TYR A 304 -1.33 -35.07 -13.04
N VAL A 305 -1.53 -34.61 -14.28
CA VAL A 305 -1.98 -33.25 -14.57
C VAL A 305 -3.49 -33.14 -14.35
N GLN A 306 -3.89 -32.14 -13.56
CA GLN A 306 -5.29 -31.72 -13.45
C GLN A 306 -5.35 -30.19 -13.41
N GLY A 307 -6.02 -29.58 -14.38
CA GLY A 307 -6.00 -28.12 -14.56
C GLY A 307 -4.57 -27.57 -14.69
N GLY A 308 -4.16 -26.74 -13.72
CA GLY A 308 -2.83 -26.12 -13.66
C GLY A 308 -1.85 -26.78 -12.67
N ASP A 309 -2.24 -27.90 -12.06
CA ASP A 309 -1.52 -28.53 -10.94
C ASP A 309 -1.12 -29.97 -11.27
N ILE A 310 -0.20 -30.52 -10.47
CA ILE A 310 0.21 -31.92 -10.47
C ILE A 310 -0.32 -32.60 -9.21
N ILE A 311 -1.19 -33.59 -9.39
CA ILE A 311 -1.92 -34.27 -8.32
C ILE A 311 -1.50 -35.74 -8.26
N LEU A 312 -1.01 -36.15 -7.11
CA LEU A 312 -0.55 -37.50 -6.81
C LEU A 312 -1.44 -38.09 -5.71
N ALA A 313 -1.82 -39.35 -5.85
CA ALA A 313 -2.42 -40.10 -4.75
C ALA A 313 -1.42 -40.27 -3.60
N SER A 314 -1.90 -40.61 -2.41
CA SER A 314 -1.03 -40.77 -1.24
C SER A 314 0.08 -41.80 -1.43
N ASP A 315 -0.22 -42.86 -2.18
CA ASP A 315 0.67 -44.00 -2.44
C ASP A 315 1.47 -43.85 -3.74
N ASP A 316 1.28 -42.76 -4.49
CA ASP A 316 2.06 -42.48 -5.70
C ASP A 316 3.48 -42.06 -5.34
N ILE A 317 4.44 -42.83 -5.85
CA ILE A 317 5.88 -42.62 -5.64
C ILE A 317 6.57 -42.63 -7.01
N PRO A 318 6.19 -41.72 -7.95
CA PRO A 318 6.82 -41.68 -9.26
C PRO A 318 8.32 -41.39 -9.13
N SER A 319 9.10 -41.98 -10.03
CA SER A 319 10.53 -41.73 -10.15
C SER A 319 10.83 -41.25 -11.56
N ASP A 320 11.51 -40.10 -11.65
CA ASP A 320 11.89 -39.42 -12.89
C ASP A 320 10.74 -39.23 -13.89
N LYS A 321 9.55 -38.83 -13.40
CA LYS A 321 8.36 -38.65 -14.22
C LYS A 321 8.29 -37.23 -14.77
N GLU A 322 8.09 -37.10 -16.08
CA GLU A 322 7.83 -35.82 -16.76
C GLU A 322 6.47 -35.23 -16.37
N ILE A 323 6.45 -33.94 -16.06
CA ILE A 323 5.24 -33.20 -15.66
C ILE A 323 4.99 -31.92 -16.47
N ALA A 324 6.01 -31.40 -17.15
CA ALA A 324 5.88 -30.20 -17.98
C ALA A 324 6.93 -30.15 -19.09
N ASP A 325 6.52 -29.71 -20.27
CA ASP A 325 7.38 -29.26 -21.35
C ASP A 325 7.73 -27.78 -21.15
N VAL A 326 9.03 -27.50 -21.09
CA VAL A 326 9.60 -26.16 -20.97
C VAL A 326 10.64 -25.88 -22.05
N SER A 327 10.63 -26.67 -23.13
CA SER A 327 11.61 -26.60 -24.23
C SER A 327 11.54 -25.28 -25.01
N ALA A 328 10.42 -24.57 -24.94
CA ALA A 328 10.23 -23.25 -25.53
C ALA A 328 10.96 -22.12 -24.76
N ILE A 329 11.54 -22.41 -23.60
CA ILE A 329 12.26 -21.43 -22.77
C ILE A 329 13.76 -21.71 -22.86
N GLY A 330 14.49 -20.76 -23.45
CA GLY A 330 15.92 -20.88 -23.70
C GLY A 330 16.74 -20.92 -22.41
N ASP A 331 16.59 -19.88 -21.59
CA ASP A 331 17.25 -19.76 -20.30
C ASP A 331 16.22 -19.82 -19.17
N LEU A 332 16.20 -20.95 -18.46
CA LEU A 332 15.18 -21.24 -17.45
C LEU A 332 15.87 -21.70 -16.17
N SER A 333 15.57 -21.01 -15.08
CA SER A 333 15.83 -21.48 -13.73
C SER A 333 14.55 -21.99 -13.08
N TYR A 334 14.71 -22.77 -12.03
CA TYR A 334 13.59 -23.20 -11.19
C TYR A 334 14.00 -23.30 -9.73
N SER A 335 13.00 -23.15 -8.86
CA SER A 335 13.12 -23.42 -7.42
C SER A 335 11.91 -24.21 -6.94
N VAL A 336 12.07 -24.91 -5.82
CA VAL A 336 11.01 -25.72 -5.22
C VAL A 336 10.90 -25.34 -3.76
N GLN A 337 9.68 -25.05 -3.32
CA GLN A 337 9.41 -24.66 -1.94
C GLN A 337 8.11 -25.31 -1.46
N ASP A 338 8.04 -25.69 -0.20
CA ASP A 338 6.80 -26.06 0.46
C ASP A 338 6.04 -24.80 0.93
N LYS A 339 4.92 -25.00 1.64
CA LYS A 339 4.08 -23.91 2.17
C LYS A 339 4.79 -23.02 3.20
N TYR A 340 5.95 -23.42 3.72
CA TYR A 340 6.76 -22.67 4.67
C TYR A 340 7.95 -21.96 4.01
N GLY A 341 8.15 -22.14 2.70
CA GLY A 341 9.27 -21.58 1.95
C GLY A 341 10.53 -22.45 1.98
N ASP A 342 10.45 -23.65 2.57
CA ASP A 342 11.57 -24.58 2.68
C ASP A 342 11.59 -25.59 1.52
N ASN A 343 12.76 -26.13 1.19
CA ASN A 343 12.85 -27.17 0.17
C ASN A 343 12.21 -28.48 0.70
N PRO A 344 11.16 -29.03 0.04
CA PRO A 344 10.48 -30.23 0.52
C PRO A 344 11.41 -31.46 0.52
N ASP A 345 11.32 -32.29 1.55
CA ASP A 345 12.07 -33.56 1.66
C ASP A 345 11.43 -34.71 0.86
N TRP A 346 10.15 -34.56 0.52
CA TRP A 346 9.34 -35.56 -0.16
C TRP A 346 9.34 -35.44 -1.69
N LEU A 347 9.71 -34.28 -2.24
CA LEU A 347 9.65 -33.97 -3.68
C LEU A 347 11.02 -33.53 -4.19
N GLN A 348 11.54 -34.26 -5.17
CA GLN A 348 12.74 -33.88 -5.91
C GLN A 348 12.34 -33.45 -7.32
N VAL A 349 12.90 -32.34 -7.79
CA VAL A 349 12.62 -31.80 -9.13
C VAL A 349 13.91 -31.67 -9.91
N ASN A 350 13.90 -32.18 -11.14
CA ASN A 350 15.02 -32.09 -12.08
C ASN A 350 14.55 -31.52 -13.42
N ARG A 351 15.42 -30.78 -14.10
CA ARG A 351 15.22 -30.36 -15.49
C ARG A 351 16.13 -31.17 -16.40
N ALA A 352 15.55 -31.90 -17.34
CA ALA A 352 16.31 -32.69 -18.32
C ALA A 352 15.62 -32.67 -19.69
N ASN A 353 16.40 -32.49 -20.76
CA ASN A 353 15.91 -32.52 -22.15
C ASN A 353 14.71 -31.60 -22.43
N GLY A 354 14.68 -30.40 -21.84
CA GLY A 354 13.57 -29.46 -22.01
C GLY A 354 12.30 -29.83 -21.24
N LYS A 355 12.37 -30.78 -20.31
CA LYS A 355 11.24 -31.20 -19.47
C LYS A 355 11.53 -30.96 -17.99
N ILE A 356 10.49 -30.65 -17.23
CA ILE A 356 10.50 -30.71 -15.76
C ILE A 356 10.07 -32.12 -15.35
N ARG A 357 10.85 -32.73 -14.46
CA ARG A 357 10.65 -34.09 -13.97
C ARG A 357 10.61 -34.11 -12.45
N ILE A 358 9.76 -34.98 -11.90
CA ILE A 358 9.63 -35.17 -10.47
C ILE A 358 10.02 -36.58 -10.04
N THR A 359 10.55 -36.67 -8.83
CA THR A 359 10.68 -37.92 -8.07
C THR A 359 10.11 -37.70 -6.69
N VAL A 360 9.17 -38.54 -6.28
CA VAL A 360 8.58 -38.53 -4.95
C VAL A 360 9.29 -39.58 -4.10
N THR A 361 9.73 -39.22 -2.90
CA THR A 361 10.62 -40.09 -2.10
C THR A 361 9.87 -41.11 -1.24
N GLY A 362 8.55 -40.96 -1.07
CA GLY A 362 7.73 -41.94 -0.38
C GLY A 362 6.25 -41.54 -0.30
N LYS A 363 5.42 -42.51 0.11
CA LYS A 363 3.98 -42.26 0.33
C LYS A 363 3.74 -41.20 1.41
N ASN A 364 2.64 -40.48 1.29
CA ASN A 364 2.14 -39.64 2.38
C ASN A 364 1.38 -40.53 3.38
N THR A 365 1.88 -40.61 4.61
CA THR A 365 1.23 -41.36 5.70
C THR A 365 0.40 -40.47 6.62
N SER A 366 0.25 -39.19 6.30
CA SER A 366 -0.60 -38.30 7.06
C SER A 366 -2.06 -38.55 6.71
N THR A 367 -2.88 -38.86 7.71
CA THR A 367 -4.33 -38.99 7.57
C THR A 367 -5.08 -37.65 7.63
N TRP A 368 -4.35 -36.54 7.78
CA TRP A 368 -4.95 -35.23 8.09
C TRP A 368 -4.34 -34.05 7.30
N GLN A 369 -3.28 -34.29 6.51
CA GLN A 369 -2.65 -33.24 5.70
C GLN A 369 -2.12 -33.75 4.38
N GLU A 370 -2.36 -33.03 3.29
CA GLU A 370 -1.61 -33.24 2.04
C GLU A 370 -0.19 -32.72 2.20
N ARG A 371 0.68 -33.23 1.33
CA ARG A 371 1.95 -32.57 1.05
C ARG A 371 1.74 -31.65 -0.14
N VAL A 372 2.22 -30.41 -0.03
CA VAL A 372 2.12 -29.40 -1.09
C VAL A 372 3.47 -28.73 -1.27
N ALA A 373 3.87 -28.59 -2.52
CA ALA A 373 5.05 -27.84 -2.92
C ALA A 373 4.76 -27.04 -4.19
N THR A 374 5.42 -25.90 -4.34
CA THR A 374 5.36 -25.05 -5.53
C THR A 374 6.70 -25.11 -6.24
N ILE A 375 6.67 -25.44 -7.53
CA ILE A 375 7.79 -25.31 -8.44
C ILE A 375 7.65 -23.95 -9.11
N LYS A 376 8.54 -23.02 -8.77
CA LYS A 376 8.62 -21.71 -9.43
C LYS A 376 9.59 -21.79 -10.59
N LEU A 377 9.11 -21.48 -11.78
CA LEU A 377 9.86 -21.39 -13.03
C LEU A 377 10.11 -19.92 -13.36
N VAL A 378 11.34 -19.58 -13.75
CA VAL A 378 11.72 -18.22 -14.16
C VAL A 378 12.44 -18.29 -15.50
N ASP A 379 11.91 -17.58 -16.50
CA ASP A 379 12.61 -17.31 -17.77
C ASP A 379 13.61 -16.18 -17.50
N GLU A 380 14.91 -16.49 -17.47
CA GLU A 380 15.96 -15.54 -17.06
C GLU A 380 16.20 -14.43 -18.09
N GLU A 381 15.72 -14.59 -19.33
CA GLU A 381 15.81 -13.55 -20.36
C GLU A 381 14.66 -12.54 -20.25
N THR A 382 13.46 -13.01 -19.89
CA THR A 382 12.27 -12.16 -19.84
C THR A 382 11.79 -11.84 -18.44
N TRP A 383 12.33 -12.49 -17.41
CA TRP A 383 11.90 -12.42 -16.02
C TRP A 383 10.41 -12.73 -15.77
N LEU A 384 9.77 -13.41 -16.72
CA LEU A 384 8.44 -13.96 -16.50
C LEU A 384 8.54 -15.18 -15.60
N GLU A 385 7.53 -15.33 -14.75
CA GLU A 385 7.47 -16.38 -13.77
C GLU A 385 6.22 -17.24 -14.01
N LYS A 386 6.32 -18.53 -13.68
CA LYS A 386 5.19 -19.46 -13.64
C LYS A 386 5.35 -20.40 -12.47
N GLU A 387 4.25 -20.62 -11.76
CA GLU A 387 4.20 -21.59 -10.67
C GLU A 387 3.47 -22.85 -11.14
N ILE A 388 3.98 -24.01 -10.75
CA ILE A 388 3.34 -25.32 -10.86
C ILE A 388 3.21 -25.86 -9.44
N VAL A 389 1.99 -26.11 -9.00
CA VAL A 389 1.73 -26.68 -7.67
C VAL A 389 1.72 -28.20 -7.78
N VAL A 390 2.47 -28.86 -6.90
CA VAL A 390 2.54 -30.33 -6.79
C VAL A 390 1.95 -30.74 -5.46
N ARG A 391 1.01 -31.69 -5.48
CA ARG A 391 0.26 -32.15 -4.31
C ARG A 391 0.33 -33.67 -4.21
N GLN A 392 0.49 -34.18 -2.99
CA GLN A 392 0.35 -35.61 -2.68
C GLN A 392 -0.73 -35.80 -1.61
N GLY A 393 -1.77 -36.56 -1.95
CA GLY A 393 -2.96 -36.76 -1.12
C GLY A 393 -2.67 -37.36 0.27
N MET A 394 -3.61 -37.23 1.20
CA MET A 394 -3.57 -37.86 2.54
C MET A 394 -3.64 -39.38 2.44
N GLU A 395 -3.12 -40.10 3.44
CA GLU A 395 -3.15 -41.57 3.48
C GLU A 395 -4.52 -42.14 3.14
N GLY A 396 -4.56 -42.98 2.09
CA GLY A 396 -5.79 -43.63 1.62
C GLY A 396 -6.72 -42.73 0.80
N CYS A 397 -6.22 -41.58 0.33
CA CYS A 397 -6.94 -40.65 -0.53
C CYS A 397 -6.16 -40.40 -1.84
N GLY A 398 -6.89 -40.39 -2.97
CA GLY A 398 -6.37 -40.08 -4.30
C GLY A 398 -6.43 -38.58 -4.60
N ILE A 399 -7.63 -38.06 -4.87
CA ILE A 399 -7.86 -36.62 -5.09
C ILE A 399 -8.63 -36.09 -3.89
N ILE A 400 -7.95 -35.29 -3.09
CA ILE A 400 -8.66 -34.49 -2.10
C ILE A 400 -9.28 -33.34 -2.88
N LEU A 401 -10.56 -33.12 -2.62
CA LEU A 401 -11.30 -31.98 -3.14
C LEU A 401 -10.77 -30.71 -2.47
N ASN A 402 -9.55 -30.30 -2.82
CA ASN A 402 -9.03 -28.97 -2.58
C ASN A 402 -9.87 -27.96 -3.38
N LYS A 403 -10.40 -26.91 -2.73
CA LYS A 403 -11.28 -25.92 -3.38
C LYS A 403 -10.63 -25.12 -4.51
N SER A 404 -9.30 -25.19 -4.67
CA SER A 404 -8.62 -24.62 -5.84
C SER A 404 -8.78 -25.48 -7.10
N LEU A 405 -9.17 -26.75 -6.99
CA LEU A 405 -9.22 -27.72 -8.09
C LEU A 405 -10.65 -28.09 -8.54
N TRP A 406 -11.66 -27.70 -7.77
CA TRP A 406 -13.06 -27.96 -8.11
C TRP A 406 -13.95 -26.84 -7.60
N SER A 407 -15.17 -26.74 -8.11
CA SER A 407 -16.17 -25.78 -7.64
C SER A 407 -17.57 -26.38 -7.57
N VAL A 408 -18.43 -25.84 -6.69
CA VAL A 408 -19.86 -26.12 -6.78
C VAL A 408 -20.47 -25.22 -7.85
N VAL A 409 -20.99 -25.82 -8.92
CA VAL A 409 -21.59 -25.10 -10.05
C VAL A 409 -23.11 -25.15 -10.04
N GLY A 410 -23.70 -25.99 -9.19
CA GLY A 410 -25.15 -26.10 -9.03
C GLY A 410 -25.59 -26.84 -7.79
N TYR A 411 -26.85 -26.65 -7.42
CA TYR A 411 -27.50 -27.31 -6.29
C TYR A 411 -29.02 -27.23 -6.44
N SER A 412 -29.77 -28.08 -5.73
CA SER A 412 -31.24 -28.02 -5.73
C SER A 412 -31.79 -26.93 -4.80
N ASP A 413 -33.09 -26.61 -4.94
CA ASP A 413 -33.78 -25.61 -4.12
C ASP A 413 -33.65 -25.85 -2.61
N HIS A 414 -33.44 -27.10 -2.18
CA HIS A 414 -33.19 -27.46 -0.78
C HIS A 414 -31.93 -26.81 -0.20
N VAL A 415 -31.00 -26.37 -1.04
CA VAL A 415 -29.73 -25.72 -0.67
C VAL A 415 -29.84 -24.18 -0.79
N SER A 416 -30.90 -23.67 -1.41
CA SER A 416 -31.11 -22.22 -1.61
C SER A 416 -31.12 -21.46 -0.28
N GLY A 417 -30.39 -20.35 -0.20
CA GLY A 417 -30.19 -19.56 1.02
C GLY A 417 -29.22 -20.19 2.04
N LYS A 418 -28.59 -21.33 1.70
CA LYS A 418 -27.56 -22.03 2.49
C LYS A 418 -26.27 -22.28 1.69
N GLU A 419 -26.10 -21.63 0.55
CA GLU A 419 -24.97 -21.80 -0.38
C GLU A 419 -23.62 -21.61 0.32
N SER A 420 -23.54 -20.63 1.22
CA SER A 420 -22.34 -20.36 2.03
C SER A 420 -21.88 -21.55 2.88
N ALA A 421 -22.76 -22.51 3.17
CA ALA A 421 -22.40 -23.74 3.86
C ALA A 421 -21.55 -24.68 3.00
N LEU A 422 -21.70 -24.66 1.68
CA LEU A 422 -20.89 -25.47 0.76
C LEU A 422 -19.43 -25.02 0.76
N GLY A 423 -19.19 -23.73 1.01
CA GLY A 423 -17.87 -23.16 1.22
C GLY A 423 -17.20 -23.54 2.53
N ARG A 424 -17.79 -24.42 3.37
CA ARG A 424 -17.25 -24.84 4.67
C ARG A 424 -16.49 -26.16 4.67
N LEU A 425 -16.45 -26.88 3.54
CA LEU A 425 -15.58 -28.04 3.35
C LEU A 425 -14.11 -27.66 3.65
N PHE A 426 -13.31 -28.57 4.18
CA PHE A 426 -11.90 -28.33 4.47
C PHE A 426 -11.09 -28.15 3.19
N ASP A 427 -9.96 -27.48 3.31
CA ASP A 427 -9.05 -27.21 2.20
C ASP A 427 -7.62 -27.51 2.64
N ASN A 428 -7.07 -28.66 2.20
CA ASN A 428 -5.69 -29.10 2.47
C ASN A 428 -5.31 -29.20 3.97
N PHE A 429 -6.28 -29.15 4.86
CA PHE A 429 -6.03 -29.18 6.28
C PHE A 429 -7.20 -29.79 7.01
N TRP A 430 -6.94 -30.94 7.62
CA TRP A 430 -7.86 -31.57 8.54
C TRP A 430 -7.40 -31.28 9.98
N PRO A 431 -8.20 -30.57 10.79
CA PRO A 431 -7.80 -30.21 12.14
C PRO A 431 -7.74 -31.46 13.01
N THR A 432 -6.64 -31.67 13.71
CA THR A 432 -6.46 -32.81 14.63
C THR A 432 -6.86 -32.46 16.07
N SER A 433 -6.89 -31.16 16.40
CA SER A 433 -7.31 -30.62 17.69
C SER A 433 -8.34 -29.47 17.58
N LYS A 434 -9.20 -29.30 18.60
CA LYS A 434 -10.24 -28.25 18.60
C LYS A 434 -9.59 -26.86 18.56
N ALA A 435 -8.37 -26.77 19.09
CA ALA A 435 -7.53 -25.59 19.05
C ALA A 435 -7.16 -25.19 17.62
N GLU A 436 -6.95 -26.16 16.70
CA GLU A 436 -6.62 -25.90 15.30
C GLU A 436 -7.77 -25.31 14.48
N VAL A 437 -9.01 -25.41 14.96
CA VAL A 437 -10.21 -24.85 14.30
C VAL A 437 -10.42 -23.36 14.66
N GLY A 438 -9.81 -22.87 15.74
CA GLY A 438 -10.02 -21.51 16.25
C GLY A 438 -11.28 -21.33 17.12
N SER A 439 -11.38 -20.20 17.82
CA SER A 439 -12.43 -19.93 18.84
C SER A 439 -13.76 -19.39 18.28
N GLY A 440 -13.91 -19.32 16.94
CA GLY A 440 -15.14 -18.91 16.26
C GLY A 440 -15.91 -20.11 15.72
N SER A 441 -16.99 -20.50 16.41
CA SER A 441 -17.85 -21.64 16.04
C SER A 441 -18.72 -21.36 14.80
N THR A 442 -18.17 -21.52 13.61
CA THR A 442 -18.91 -22.01 12.43
C THR A 442 -18.14 -23.19 11.88
N LEU A 443 -18.25 -24.27 12.64
CA LEU A 443 -17.79 -25.62 12.35
C LEU A 443 -17.77 -25.91 10.83
N SER A 444 -16.63 -26.36 10.33
CA SER A 444 -16.38 -26.79 8.94
C SER A 444 -17.17 -28.05 8.60
N TYR A 445 -18.48 -27.90 8.36
CA TYR A 445 -19.37 -28.97 7.89
C TYR A 445 -20.50 -28.37 7.06
N ILE A 446 -21.06 -29.18 6.18
CA ILE A 446 -22.27 -28.86 5.43
C ILE A 446 -23.49 -29.19 6.29
N GLU A 447 -24.40 -28.24 6.46
CA GLU A 447 -25.71 -28.46 7.08
C GLU A 447 -26.82 -28.01 6.13
N ILE A 448 -27.65 -28.93 5.69
CA ILE A 448 -28.78 -28.64 4.81
C ILE A 448 -30.07 -28.99 5.54
N GLY A 449 -30.91 -27.98 5.76
CA GLY A 449 -32.14 -28.03 6.57
C GLY A 449 -33.31 -28.81 5.97
N SER A 450 -33.02 -29.81 5.12
CA SER A 450 -34.01 -30.65 4.43
C SER A 450 -33.53 -32.08 4.43
N LYS A 451 -34.47 -33.04 4.57
CA LYS A 451 -34.18 -34.46 4.33
C LYS A 451 -34.26 -34.84 2.86
N GLY A 452 -34.88 -34.02 2.02
CA GLY A 452 -35.27 -34.38 0.65
C GLY A 452 -36.14 -35.64 0.60
N SER A 453 -36.41 -36.10 -0.62
CA SER A 453 -37.00 -37.40 -0.92
C SER A 453 -36.32 -38.01 -2.16
N GLU A 454 -36.61 -39.27 -2.50
CA GLU A 454 -35.99 -39.87 -3.69
C GLU A 454 -36.38 -39.13 -4.99
N ASP A 455 -37.62 -38.65 -5.07
CA ASP A 455 -38.14 -37.90 -6.23
C ASP A 455 -37.74 -36.41 -6.21
N ASP A 456 -37.38 -35.88 -5.04
CA ASP A 456 -36.97 -34.50 -4.82
C ASP A 456 -35.79 -34.43 -3.82
N PRO A 457 -34.58 -34.85 -4.24
CA PRO A 457 -33.43 -34.97 -3.35
C PRO A 457 -32.73 -33.62 -3.12
N VAL A 458 -31.91 -33.59 -2.08
CA VAL A 458 -30.91 -32.54 -1.89
C VAL A 458 -29.76 -32.79 -2.88
N GLN A 459 -29.50 -31.86 -3.80
CA GLN A 459 -28.53 -32.05 -4.87
C GLN A 459 -27.40 -31.03 -4.78
N ILE A 460 -26.18 -31.49 -5.05
CA ILE A 460 -24.98 -30.66 -5.19
C ILE A 460 -24.22 -31.13 -6.44
N VAL A 461 -23.83 -30.20 -7.31
CA VAL A 461 -23.10 -30.46 -8.54
C VAL A 461 -21.69 -29.88 -8.42
N PHE A 462 -20.70 -30.77 -8.47
CA PHE A 462 -19.29 -30.49 -8.42
C PHE A 462 -18.72 -30.46 -9.85
N ASP A 463 -17.95 -29.42 -10.17
CA ASP A 463 -17.10 -29.33 -11.35
C ASP A 463 -15.66 -29.60 -10.91
N LEU A 464 -15.07 -30.71 -11.37
CA LEU A 464 -13.69 -31.12 -11.04
C LEU A 464 -12.62 -30.39 -11.88
N GLY A 465 -13.03 -29.42 -12.71
CA GLY A 465 -12.14 -28.69 -13.58
C GLY A 465 -11.83 -29.41 -14.89
N GLU A 466 -10.90 -28.85 -15.66
CA GLU A 466 -10.47 -29.44 -16.93
C GLU A 466 -9.53 -30.61 -16.69
N ASN A 467 -9.73 -31.69 -17.45
CA ASN A 467 -8.95 -32.94 -17.36
C ASN A 467 -8.89 -33.49 -15.92
N PRO A 468 -10.04 -33.88 -15.33
CA PRO A 468 -10.04 -34.46 -13.99
C PRO A 468 -9.16 -35.71 -13.96
N HIS A 469 -8.37 -35.85 -12.90
CA HIS A 469 -7.63 -37.08 -12.67
C HIS A 469 -8.62 -38.24 -12.56
N ALA A 470 -8.21 -39.41 -13.05
CA ALA A 470 -9.07 -40.59 -13.06
C ALA A 470 -9.51 -40.94 -11.64
N TYR A 471 -10.80 -41.24 -11.48
CA TYR A 471 -11.36 -41.60 -10.19
C TYR A 471 -12.28 -42.81 -10.29
N ASN A 472 -12.43 -43.54 -9.20
CA ASN A 472 -13.31 -44.73 -9.14
C ASN A 472 -14.18 -44.78 -7.89
N SER A 473 -14.12 -43.75 -7.06
CA SER A 473 -14.88 -43.69 -5.82
C SER A 473 -15.25 -42.24 -5.46
N VAL A 474 -16.32 -42.10 -4.68
CA VAL A 474 -16.62 -40.88 -3.92
C VAL A 474 -16.53 -41.23 -2.44
N GLY A 475 -15.76 -40.46 -1.68
CA GLY A 475 -15.65 -40.60 -0.23
C GLY A 475 -16.56 -39.60 0.46
N LEU A 476 -17.28 -40.02 1.49
CA LEU A 476 -18.02 -39.12 2.39
C LEU A 476 -17.51 -39.26 3.81
N VAL A 477 -17.33 -38.13 4.50
CA VAL A 477 -17.05 -38.12 5.94
C VAL A 477 -18.30 -37.69 6.71
N PRO A 478 -18.86 -38.55 7.56
CA PRO A 478 -20.05 -38.21 8.32
C PRO A 478 -19.72 -37.18 9.41
N ARG A 479 -20.72 -36.36 9.78
CA ARG A 479 -20.59 -35.47 10.94
C ARG A 479 -20.68 -36.29 12.23
N LEU A 480 -19.55 -36.67 12.82
CA LEU A 480 -19.55 -37.55 14.01
C LEU A 480 -20.26 -36.95 15.24
N GLN A 481 -20.29 -35.62 15.39
CA GLN A 481 -21.03 -35.00 16.49
C GLN A 481 -22.54 -35.22 16.38
N TRP A 482 -23.05 -35.35 15.15
CA TRP A 482 -24.47 -35.50 14.82
C TRP A 482 -24.66 -36.61 13.77
N VAL A 483 -24.20 -37.82 14.08
CA VAL A 483 -24.18 -38.93 13.12
C VAL A 483 -25.55 -39.22 12.50
N GLY A 484 -26.65 -39.03 13.25
CA GLY A 484 -27.98 -39.27 12.72
C GLY A 484 -28.46 -38.24 11.68
N ASN A 485 -27.77 -37.11 11.56
CA ASN A 485 -28.02 -36.13 10.51
C ASN A 485 -27.21 -36.47 9.24
N SER A 486 -26.39 -37.52 9.23
CA SER A 486 -25.74 -37.99 8.01
C SER A 486 -26.79 -38.38 6.96
N PRO A 487 -26.47 -38.31 5.66
CA PRO A 487 -27.37 -38.78 4.61
C PRO A 487 -27.53 -40.30 4.68
N LYS A 488 -28.76 -40.78 4.50
CA LYS A 488 -29.04 -42.22 4.49
C LYS A 488 -28.87 -42.84 3.12
N TYR A 489 -29.35 -42.14 2.11
CA TYR A 489 -29.17 -42.56 0.74
C TYR A 489 -28.47 -41.50 -0.09
N MET A 490 -27.69 -41.97 -1.05
CA MET A 490 -26.98 -41.14 -2.01
C MET A 490 -27.04 -41.78 -3.39
N LYS A 491 -27.35 -40.94 -4.38
CA LYS A 491 -27.23 -41.25 -5.81
C LYS A 491 -26.09 -40.41 -6.38
N ILE A 492 -25.21 -41.07 -7.14
CA ILE A 492 -24.05 -40.45 -7.77
C ILE A 492 -24.26 -40.50 -9.27
N GLU A 493 -24.18 -39.35 -9.91
CA GLU A 493 -24.30 -39.21 -11.35
C GLU A 493 -23.13 -38.40 -11.90
N VAL A 494 -22.71 -38.72 -13.12
CA VAL A 494 -21.57 -38.08 -13.78
C VAL A 494 -21.95 -37.56 -15.17
N SER A 495 -21.28 -36.52 -15.64
CA SER A 495 -21.48 -35.95 -16.99
C SER A 495 -20.22 -35.19 -17.46
N ASP A 496 -20.08 -35.04 -18.79
CA ASP A 496 -19.09 -34.20 -19.46
C ASP A 496 -19.71 -33.02 -20.21
N ALA A 497 -21.04 -32.84 -20.13
CA ALA A 497 -21.71 -31.78 -20.89
C ALA A 497 -21.22 -30.39 -20.49
N VAL A 498 -20.90 -29.59 -21.51
CA VAL A 498 -20.43 -28.20 -21.34
C VAL A 498 -21.55 -27.36 -20.71
N LEU A 499 -21.25 -26.73 -19.58
CA LEU A 499 -22.19 -25.90 -18.85
C LEU A 499 -22.30 -24.47 -19.41
N THR A 500 -23.55 -23.99 -19.52
CA THR A 500 -23.89 -22.55 -19.41
C THR A 500 -24.58 -22.22 -18.08
N ARG A 501 -25.38 -23.15 -17.52
CA ARG A 501 -25.93 -23.16 -16.16
C ARG A 501 -26.09 -24.61 -15.69
N SER A 502 -25.99 -24.87 -14.39
CA SER A 502 -26.00 -26.25 -13.83
C SER A 502 -27.27 -27.04 -14.03
N GLU A 503 -28.40 -26.35 -14.20
CA GLU A 503 -29.70 -26.91 -14.56
C GLU A 503 -29.80 -27.39 -16.03
N ASP A 504 -28.82 -27.04 -16.88
CA ASP A 504 -28.82 -27.37 -18.32
C ASP A 504 -28.24 -28.76 -18.64
N ILE A 505 -27.57 -29.42 -17.69
CA ILE A 505 -27.02 -30.77 -17.91
C ILE A 505 -28.18 -31.78 -17.92
N ALA A 506 -28.48 -32.32 -19.10
CA ALA A 506 -29.52 -33.32 -19.29
C ALA A 506 -28.97 -34.76 -19.40
N ASP A 507 -27.67 -34.94 -19.63
CA ASP A 507 -27.02 -36.21 -19.96
C ASP A 507 -26.28 -36.83 -18.75
N TRP A 508 -27.00 -37.01 -17.65
CA TRP A 508 -26.46 -37.64 -16.46
C TRP A 508 -26.36 -39.16 -16.60
N THR A 509 -25.18 -39.69 -16.29
CA THR A 509 -24.94 -41.14 -16.20
C THR A 509 -24.93 -41.57 -14.74
N LEU A 510 -25.81 -42.50 -14.36
CA LEU A 510 -25.84 -43.09 -13.03
C LEU A 510 -24.64 -44.03 -12.83
N VAL A 511 -23.90 -43.86 -11.74
CA VAL A 511 -22.74 -44.70 -11.39
C VAL A 511 -22.83 -45.22 -9.95
N GLY A 512 -22.02 -46.23 -9.63
CA GLY A 512 -21.93 -46.83 -8.30
C GLY A 512 -23.05 -47.80 -7.94
N SER A 513 -23.23 -48.01 -6.63
CA SER A 513 -24.08 -49.09 -6.09
C SER A 513 -25.58 -48.86 -6.34
N ALA A 514 -26.26 -49.87 -6.87
CA ALA A 514 -27.72 -49.90 -7.00
C ALA A 514 -28.48 -49.81 -5.66
N LYS A 515 -27.82 -50.15 -4.53
CA LYS A 515 -28.42 -50.04 -3.20
C LYS A 515 -28.53 -48.60 -2.72
N ARG A 516 -27.69 -47.70 -3.25
CA ARG A 516 -27.67 -46.26 -2.96
C ARG A 516 -27.52 -45.89 -1.47
N ASP A 517 -27.01 -46.80 -0.64
CA ASP A 517 -26.74 -46.53 0.76
C ASP A 517 -25.61 -45.50 0.87
N ALA A 518 -25.89 -44.33 1.47
CA ALA A 518 -24.88 -43.33 1.81
C ALA A 518 -24.18 -43.75 3.10
N PHE A 519 -24.86 -43.71 4.25
CA PHE A 519 -24.39 -44.32 5.48
C PHE A 519 -25.36 -45.40 5.97
N THR A 520 -24.86 -46.42 6.63
CA THR A 520 -25.69 -47.36 7.39
C THR A 520 -25.68 -46.95 8.85
N LYS A 521 -26.75 -47.29 9.56
CA LYS A 521 -26.84 -47.00 11.00
C LYS A 521 -25.73 -47.68 11.79
N SER A 522 -25.35 -48.91 11.41
CA SER A 522 -24.26 -49.66 12.05
C SER A 522 -22.88 -49.01 11.86
N GLU A 523 -22.58 -48.45 10.68
CA GLU A 523 -21.32 -47.73 10.45
C GLU A 523 -21.27 -46.46 11.30
N LEU A 524 -22.37 -45.71 11.33
CA LEU A 524 -22.46 -44.50 12.15
C LEU A 524 -22.32 -44.81 13.65
N ASP A 525 -23.04 -45.82 14.14
CA ASP A 525 -23.04 -46.21 15.56
C ASP A 525 -21.70 -46.81 16.00
N ALA A 526 -20.96 -47.48 15.11
CA ALA A 526 -19.61 -47.98 15.41
C ALA A 526 -18.59 -46.86 15.65
N HIS A 527 -18.87 -45.66 15.15
CA HIS A 527 -18.02 -44.47 15.28
C HIS A 527 -18.65 -43.39 16.19
N ASP A 528 -19.89 -43.60 16.66
CA ASP A 528 -20.57 -42.72 17.62
C ASP A 528 -20.08 -43.01 19.05
N ALA A 529 -19.30 -42.07 19.59
CA ALA A 529 -18.77 -42.16 20.93
C ALA A 529 -19.70 -41.60 22.01
N GLY A 530 -20.79 -40.91 21.63
CA GLY A 530 -21.61 -40.10 22.53
C GLY A 530 -20.88 -38.90 23.16
N ASN A 531 -19.60 -38.67 22.85
CA ASN A 531 -18.80 -37.57 23.38
C ASN A 531 -18.66 -36.45 22.34
N TRP A 532 -19.38 -35.33 22.57
CA TRP A 532 -19.34 -34.13 21.73
C TRP A 532 -17.93 -33.50 21.57
N ASN A 533 -16.96 -33.89 22.41
CA ASN A 533 -15.60 -33.36 22.42
C ASN A 533 -14.51 -34.36 21.95
N ASP A 534 -14.86 -35.51 21.37
CA ASP A 534 -13.91 -36.43 20.68
C ASP A 534 -14.16 -36.36 19.17
N TRP A 535 -13.46 -35.47 18.48
CA TRP A 535 -13.93 -34.98 17.19
C TRP A 535 -13.03 -35.42 16.00
N TYR A 536 -11.67 -35.50 16.10
CA TYR A 536 -10.87 -35.50 14.84
C TYR A 536 -9.66 -36.44 14.59
N THR A 537 -9.19 -37.31 15.50
CA THR A 537 -8.00 -38.17 15.16
C THR A 537 -8.18 -39.67 15.24
N THR A 538 -9.15 -40.19 15.99
CA THR A 538 -9.24 -41.64 16.23
C THR A 538 -10.56 -42.29 15.80
N LYS A 539 -11.57 -41.51 15.40
CA LYS A 539 -12.91 -42.01 15.09
C LYS A 539 -13.47 -41.59 13.73
N GLN A 540 -12.89 -40.57 13.09
CA GLN A 540 -13.30 -40.18 11.75
C GLN A 540 -12.87 -41.21 10.73
N PHE A 541 -13.73 -41.42 9.75
CA PHE A 541 -13.51 -42.36 8.66
C PHE A 541 -14.11 -41.77 7.38
N ILE A 542 -13.52 -42.15 6.26
CA ILE A 542 -14.07 -41.87 4.94
C ILE A 542 -14.84 -43.12 4.52
N LYS A 543 -16.13 -42.97 4.23
CA LYS A 543 -16.88 -44.04 3.58
C LYS A 543 -16.71 -43.91 2.08
N TRP A 544 -15.98 -44.85 1.50
CA TRP A 544 -15.77 -44.92 0.06
C TRP A 544 -16.94 -45.61 -0.64
N HIS A 545 -17.48 -44.93 -1.65
CA HIS A 545 -18.50 -45.42 -2.55
C HIS A 545 -17.88 -45.74 -3.89
N ASN A 546 -17.63 -47.03 -4.14
CA ASN A 546 -17.05 -47.51 -5.40
C ASN A 546 -18.02 -47.25 -6.57
N LEU A 547 -17.50 -46.67 -7.65
CA LEU A 547 -18.22 -46.27 -8.86
C LEU A 547 -18.06 -47.28 -10.01
N GLY A 548 -17.18 -48.27 -9.87
CA GLY A 548 -16.84 -49.27 -10.87
C GLY A 548 -15.40 -49.11 -11.38
N GLU A 549 -15.27 -49.06 -12.71
CA GLU A 549 -13.99 -48.81 -13.39
C GLU A 549 -13.56 -47.34 -13.22
N ASN A 550 -12.27 -47.06 -13.43
CA ASN A 550 -11.74 -45.69 -13.42
C ASN A 550 -12.43 -44.85 -14.51
N MET A 551 -12.89 -43.65 -14.15
CA MET A 551 -13.59 -42.72 -15.02
C MET A 551 -13.01 -41.31 -14.91
N ASN A 552 -13.19 -40.50 -15.95
CA ASN A 552 -12.62 -39.15 -16.07
C ASN A 552 -13.71 -38.12 -16.41
N HIS A 553 -14.87 -38.20 -15.76
CA HIS A 553 -15.95 -37.24 -16.01
C HIS A 553 -15.72 -35.93 -15.27
N ARG A 554 -16.00 -34.80 -15.91
CA ARG A 554 -15.78 -33.47 -15.32
C ARG A 554 -16.76 -33.16 -14.18
N TYR A 555 -18.03 -33.54 -14.35
CA TYR A 555 -19.08 -33.17 -13.40
C TYR A 555 -19.52 -34.37 -12.56
N ILE A 556 -19.65 -34.17 -11.26
CA ILE A 556 -20.25 -35.12 -10.33
C ILE A 556 -21.47 -34.47 -9.68
N ARG A 557 -22.64 -35.10 -9.83
CA ARG A 557 -23.85 -34.74 -9.08
C ARG A 557 -24.08 -35.74 -7.97
N LEU A 558 -24.08 -35.24 -6.73
CA LEU A 558 -24.49 -36.00 -5.55
C LEU A 558 -25.92 -35.61 -5.18
N SER A 559 -26.80 -36.61 -5.11
CA SER A 559 -28.18 -36.43 -4.67
C SER A 559 -28.41 -37.23 -3.38
N PHE A 560 -28.78 -36.54 -2.30
CA PHE A 560 -29.01 -37.11 -0.97
C PHE A 560 -30.49 -37.09 -0.62
N TRP A 561 -30.99 -38.15 0.01
CA TRP A 561 -32.33 -38.16 0.59
C TRP A 561 -32.41 -39.08 1.80
N ASP A 562 -33.37 -38.76 2.66
CA ASP A 562 -33.61 -39.38 3.96
C ASP A 562 -32.41 -39.26 4.91
N SER A 563 -32.70 -39.07 6.19
CA SER A 563 -31.69 -39.10 7.25
C SER A 563 -32.39 -39.49 8.55
N TRP A 564 -31.61 -39.95 9.53
CA TRP A 564 -32.15 -40.42 10.80
C TRP A 564 -32.74 -39.26 11.64
N TYR A 565 -32.37 -38.01 11.33
CA TYR A 565 -32.95 -36.76 11.86
C TYR A 565 -33.42 -35.81 10.74
N SER A 566 -33.69 -34.52 11.01
CA SER A 566 -34.37 -33.59 10.08
C SER A 566 -33.50 -32.92 9.02
N THR A 567 -32.17 -33.10 9.06
CA THR A 567 -31.23 -32.41 8.18
C THR A 567 -30.21 -33.38 7.60
N HIS A 568 -29.48 -32.95 6.57
CA HIS A 568 -28.27 -33.60 6.07
C HIS A 568 -27.03 -32.87 6.59
N CYS A 569 -26.11 -33.61 7.22
CA CYS A 569 -24.84 -33.12 7.74
C CYS A 569 -23.69 -34.05 7.38
N PHE A 570 -22.60 -33.49 6.86
CA PHE A 570 -21.35 -34.20 6.64
C PHE A 570 -20.18 -33.21 6.67
N ASP A 571 -18.99 -33.71 7.02
CA ASP A 571 -17.80 -32.89 7.23
C ASP A 571 -17.05 -32.67 5.91
N GLU A 572 -16.95 -33.70 5.06
CA GLU A 572 -16.12 -33.65 3.86
C GLU A 572 -16.53 -34.63 2.75
N ILE A 573 -16.09 -34.32 1.53
CA ILE A 573 -16.22 -35.17 0.34
C ILE A 573 -14.83 -35.39 -0.27
N PHE A 574 -14.58 -36.60 -0.74
CA PHE A 574 -13.37 -36.98 -1.47
C PHE A 574 -13.73 -37.56 -2.83
N VAL A 575 -12.83 -37.42 -3.80
CA VAL A 575 -13.00 -38.04 -5.11
C VAL A 575 -11.77 -38.90 -5.37
N SER A 576 -11.98 -40.19 -5.55
CA SER A 576 -10.94 -41.22 -5.61
C SER A 576 -10.27 -41.60 -4.29
N GLU A 577 -10.29 -42.92 -4.04
CA GLU A 577 -9.57 -43.61 -2.97
C GLU A 577 -8.09 -43.77 -3.34
N LYS A 578 -7.79 -43.81 -4.64
CA LYS A 578 -6.45 -43.99 -5.24
C LYS A 578 -6.32 -43.31 -6.58
#